data_AF-A0A7V8EF16-F1
#
_entry.id   AF-A0A7V8EF16-F1
#
_cell.length_a   1.000
_cell.length_b   1.000
_cell.length_c   1.000
_cell.angle_alpha   90.00
_cell.angle_beta   90.00
_cell.angle_gamma   90.00
#
_symmetry.space_group_name_H-M   'P 1'
#
loop_
_entity.id
_entity.type
_entity.pdbx_description
1 polymer ?
#
loop_
_entity_poly.entity_id
_entity_poly.type
_entity_poly.pdbx_seq_one_letter_code
_entity_poly.pdbx_strand_id
1 'polypeptide(L)'
;MITAIDSADLGSKLFDIAGASEGVRYRYQVDPSRMTALQKPCVSAEVPMLTGDGDGQNLAAVIHSYHQWGKPISIGFVQTDGFFQFWVEKDDLA
;
A
#
# COMPACT_ATOMS: atom_id res chain seq x y z
N MET A 1 5.48 3.29 12.25
CA MET A 1 6.36 3.15 11.05
C MET A 1 6.67 1.68 10.91
N ILE A 2 6.51 1.12 9.72
CA ILE A 2 6.80 -0.28 9.39
C ILE A 2 8.17 -0.32 8.71
N THR A 3 8.98 -1.31 9.07
CA THR A 3 10.26 -1.61 8.42
C THR A 3 10.23 -3.05 7.91
N ALA A 4 10.77 -3.28 6.72
CA ALA A 4 10.82 -4.57 6.07
C ALA A 4 12.21 -4.89 5.51
N ILE A 5 12.44 -6.18 5.27
CA ILE A 5 13.70 -6.67 4.69
C ILE A 5 13.74 -6.38 3.19
N ASP A 6 12.63 -6.63 2.50
CA ASP A 6 12.45 -6.43 1.07
C ASP A 6 10.98 -6.07 0.75
N SER A 7 10.66 -5.96 -0.53
CA SER A 7 9.31 -5.63 -0.99
C SER A 7 8.28 -6.72 -0.69
N ALA A 8 8.68 -8.00 -0.63
CA ALA A 8 7.78 -9.11 -0.34
C ALA A 8 7.38 -9.10 1.15
N ASP A 9 8.34 -8.92 2.05
CA ASP A 9 8.10 -8.72 3.49
C ASP A 9 7.25 -7.46 3.73
N LEU A 10 7.52 -6.36 3.00
CA LEU A 10 6.72 -5.14 3.12
C LEU A 10 5.28 -5.36 2.64
N GLY A 11 5.09 -5.99 1.49
CA GLY A 11 3.77 -6.30 0.94
C GLY A 11 2.95 -7.19 1.88
N SER A 12 3.56 -8.24 2.44
CA SER A 12 2.92 -9.13 3.42
C SER A 12 2.48 -8.37 4.68
N LYS A 13 3.36 -7.55 5.26
CA LYS A 13 3.02 -6.76 6.46
C LYS A 13 1.86 -5.80 6.22
N LEU A 14 1.78 -5.20 5.04
CA LEU A 14 0.68 -4.29 4.68
C LEU A 14 -0.62 -5.06 4.43
N PHE A 15 -0.55 -6.24 3.81
CA PHE A 15 -1.69 -7.14 3.64
C PHE A 15 -2.26 -7.62 4.98
N ASP A 16 -1.40 -8.06 5.91
CA ASP A 16 -1.82 -8.50 7.24
C ASP A 16 -2.57 -7.41 8.03
N ILE A 17 -2.18 -6.13 7.84
CA ILE A 17 -2.87 -4.98 8.44
C ILE A 17 -4.28 -4.83 7.86
N ALA A 18 -4.45 -4.99 6.56
CA ALA A 18 -5.76 -4.93 5.93
C ALA A 18 -6.67 -6.08 6.42
N GLY A 19 -6.11 -7.28 6.56
CA GLY A 19 -6.83 -8.46 7.06
C GLY A 19 -7.23 -8.38 8.53
N ALA A 20 -6.55 -7.57 9.33
CA ALA A 20 -6.90 -7.35 10.74
C ALA A 20 -8.13 -6.44 10.92
N SER A 21 -8.59 -5.72 9.89
CA SER A 21 -9.70 -4.77 10.00
C SER A 21 -10.45 -4.63 8.67
N GLU A 22 -11.46 -5.47 8.47
CA GLU A 22 -12.31 -5.44 7.27
C GLU A 22 -13.10 -4.13 7.15
N GLY A 23 -13.19 -3.60 5.93
CA GLY A 23 -13.85 -2.33 5.60
C GLY A 23 -13.06 -1.08 6.01
N VAL A 24 -11.89 -1.22 6.64
CA VAL A 24 -11.06 -0.10 7.05
C VAL A 24 -10.03 0.25 5.98
N ARG A 25 -10.10 1.47 5.48
CA ARG A 25 -9.11 2.02 4.54
C ARG A 25 -7.85 2.46 5.28
N TYR A 26 -6.70 2.04 4.75
CA TYR A 26 -5.38 2.50 5.17
C TYR A 26 -4.68 3.27 4.05
N ARG A 27 -3.83 4.23 4.44
CA ARG A 27 -2.92 4.96 3.55
C ARG A 27 -1.52 4.93 4.15
N TYR A 28 -0.53 4.57 3.34
CA TYR A 28 0.87 4.56 3.72
C TYR A 28 1.72 5.33 2.71
N GLN A 29 2.60 6.19 3.20
CA GLN A 29 3.74 6.67 2.44
C GLN A 29 4.84 5.61 2.53
N VAL A 30 5.09 4.92 1.44
CA VAL A 30 6.12 3.88 1.30
C VAL A 30 7.37 4.51 0.71
N ASP A 31 8.52 4.22 1.32
CA ASP A 31 9.84 4.46 0.75
C ASP A 31 10.41 3.10 0.31
N PRO A 32 10.32 2.77 -1.00
CA PRO A 32 10.82 1.49 -1.50
C PRO A 32 12.34 1.34 -1.35
N SER A 33 13.13 2.42 -1.37
CA SER A 33 14.59 2.34 -1.24
C SER A 33 15.03 1.98 0.16
N ARG A 34 14.22 2.33 1.16
CA ARG A 34 14.46 2.01 2.57
C ARG A 34 13.64 0.83 3.07
N MET A 35 12.74 0.28 2.25
CA MET A 35 11.75 -0.73 2.63
C MET A 35 10.99 -0.33 3.90
N THR A 36 10.51 0.91 3.92
CA THR A 36 9.73 1.45 5.06
C THR A 36 8.38 1.96 4.63
N ALA A 37 7.41 1.93 5.54
CA ALA A 37 6.10 2.52 5.34
C ALA A 37 5.65 3.35 6.55
N LEU A 38 5.20 4.57 6.30
CA LEU A 38 4.66 5.48 7.29
C LEU A 38 3.18 5.69 7.04
N GLN A 39 2.35 5.29 8.02
CA GLN A 39 0.92 5.51 7.93
C GLN A 39 0.60 7.00 7.86
N LYS A 40 -0.31 7.36 6.95
CA LYS A 40 -0.83 8.71 6.76
C LYS A 40 -2.34 8.70 7.02
N PRO A 41 -2.91 9.83 7.43
CA PRO A 41 -4.36 9.95 7.51
C PRO A 41 -5.00 9.77 6.13
N CYS A 42 -6.13 9.05 6.09
CA CYS A 42 -6.97 8.96 4.90
C CYS A 42 -7.79 10.25 4.80
N VAL A 43 -7.54 11.06 3.77
CA VAL A 43 -8.27 12.34 3.54
C VAL A 43 -9.60 12.14 2.79
N SER A 44 -9.79 10.98 2.16
CA SER A 44 -11.06 10.57 1.55
C SER A 44 -11.46 9.19 2.07
N ALA A 45 -12.77 8.94 2.21
CA ALA A 45 -13.31 7.59 2.45
C ALA A 45 -13.47 6.82 1.12
N GLU A 46 -13.52 7.52 -0.01
CA GLU A 46 -13.76 6.91 -1.32
C GLU A 46 -12.51 6.21 -1.84
N VAL A 47 -12.64 4.91 -2.09
CA VAL A 47 -11.64 4.10 -2.77
C VAL A 47 -11.62 4.50 -4.25
N PRO A 48 -10.50 5.01 -4.78
CA PRO A 48 -10.38 5.31 -6.21
C PRO A 48 -10.63 4.06 -7.06
N MET A 49 -11.12 4.23 -8.30
CA MET A 49 -11.17 3.14 -9.27
C MET A 49 -9.77 2.52 -9.45
N LEU A 50 -9.71 1.21 -9.24
CA LEU A 50 -8.54 0.42 -8.86
C LEU A 50 -7.37 0.45 -9.85
N THR A 51 -6.15 0.30 -9.32
CA THR A 51 -4.96 -0.10 -10.09
C THR A 51 -4.54 -1.56 -9.86
N GLY A 52 -5.07 -2.24 -8.84
CA GLY A 52 -4.87 -3.68 -8.64
C GLY A 52 -5.83 -4.34 -7.65
N ASP A 53 -6.17 -5.59 -7.94
CA ASP A 53 -6.82 -6.60 -7.10
C ASP A 53 -5.82 -7.76 -6.87
N GLY A 54 -5.74 -8.30 -5.66
CA GLY A 54 -4.78 -9.38 -5.39
C GLY A 54 -4.47 -9.61 -3.92
N ASP A 55 -3.19 -9.86 -3.62
CA ASP A 55 -2.68 -10.16 -2.27
C ASP A 55 -1.42 -9.33 -1.94
N GLY A 56 -0.74 -9.69 -0.85
CA GLY A 56 0.54 -9.08 -0.46
C GLY A 56 1.66 -9.21 -1.50
N GLN A 57 1.66 -10.24 -2.36
CA GLN A 57 2.64 -10.41 -3.43
C GLN A 57 2.38 -9.45 -4.60
N ASN A 58 1.11 -9.23 -4.96
CA ASN A 58 0.78 -8.23 -5.97
C ASN A 58 1.16 -6.82 -5.51
N LEU A 59 0.92 -6.50 -4.24
CA LEU A 59 1.38 -5.24 -3.64
C LEU A 59 2.92 -5.14 -3.63
N ALA A 60 3.61 -6.23 -3.28
CA ALA A 60 5.07 -6.29 -3.31
C ALA A 60 5.64 -5.99 -4.70
N ALA A 61 5.01 -6.52 -5.77
CA ALA A 61 5.43 -6.25 -7.14
C ALA A 61 5.33 -4.76 -7.50
N VAL A 62 4.28 -4.07 -7.05
CA VAL A 62 4.15 -2.61 -7.22
C VAL A 62 5.22 -1.87 -6.43
N ILE A 63 5.44 -2.20 -5.16
CA ILE A 63 6.50 -1.56 -4.36
C ILE A 63 7.86 -1.75 -5.05
N HIS A 64 8.14 -2.94 -5.56
CA HIS A 64 9.37 -3.26 -6.27
C HIS A 64 9.52 -2.45 -7.58
N SER A 65 8.46 -2.26 -8.37
CA SER A 65 8.55 -1.46 -9.59
C SER A 65 8.92 -0.01 -9.31
N TYR A 66 8.40 0.57 -8.23
CA TYR A 66 8.73 1.94 -7.83
C TYR A 66 10.12 2.09 -7.18
N HIS A 67 10.68 1.01 -6.61
CA HIS A 67 12.07 0.99 -6.17
C HIS A 67 13.03 1.35 -7.32
N GLN A 68 12.74 0.91 -8.55
CA GLN A 68 13.54 1.24 -9.73
C GLN A 68 13.53 2.74 -10.06
N TRP A 69 12.52 3.48 -9.62
CA TRP A 69 12.40 4.93 -9.87
C TRP A 69 12.93 5.78 -8.71
N GLY A 70 13.33 5.17 -7.59
CA GLY A 70 13.95 5.84 -6.46
C GLY A 70 13.07 6.89 -5.76
N LYS A 71 11.74 6.80 -5.91
CA LYS A 71 10.79 7.74 -5.31
C LYS A 71 9.88 7.06 -4.29
N PRO A 72 9.59 7.74 -3.16
CA PRO A 72 8.51 7.33 -2.29
C PRO A 72 7.17 7.33 -3.03
N ILE A 73 6.25 6.47 -2.61
CA ILE A 73 4.90 6.36 -3.15
C ILE A 73 3.86 6.38 -2.04
N SER A 74 2.70 6.97 -2.32
CA SER A 74 1.53 6.81 -1.46
C SER A 74 0.71 5.61 -1.93
N ILE A 75 0.50 4.63 -1.06
CA ILE A 75 -0.32 3.46 -1.32
C ILE A 75 -1.55 3.52 -0.42
N GLY A 76 -2.73 3.41 -1.03
CA GLY A 76 -3.97 3.14 -0.33
C GLY A 76 -4.34 1.67 -0.47
N PHE A 77 -4.92 1.10 0.58
CA PHE A 77 -5.46 -0.27 0.53
C PHE A 77 -6.60 -0.49 1.51
N VAL A 78 -7.42 -1.51 1.23
CA VAL A 78 -8.55 -1.96 2.05
C VAL A 78 -8.78 -3.45 1.81
N GLN A 79 -9.27 -4.15 2.82
CA GLN A 79 -9.86 -5.48 2.65
C GLN A 79 -11.38 -5.38 2.85
N THR A 80 -12.17 -5.81 1.87
CA THR A 80 -13.63 -5.79 1.92
C THR A 80 -14.19 -7.07 1.32
N ASP A 81 -15.11 -7.73 2.01
CA ASP A 81 -15.76 -8.97 1.57
C ASP A 81 -14.75 -10.08 1.22
N GLY A 82 -13.66 -10.14 1.97
CA GLY A 82 -12.54 -11.06 1.72
C GLY A 82 -11.63 -10.70 0.53
N PHE A 83 -11.88 -9.59 -0.15
CA PHE A 83 -11.04 -9.10 -1.25
C PHE A 83 -10.09 -8.00 -0.78
N PHE A 84 -8.80 -8.18 -1.06
CA PHE A 84 -7.79 -7.15 -0.85
C PHE A 84 -7.65 -6.29 -2.10
N GLN A 85 -7.79 -4.99 -1.91
CA GLN A 85 -7.75 -3.97 -2.94
C GLN A 85 -6.70 -2.94 -2.59
N PHE A 86 -5.89 -2.55 -3.57
CA PHE A 86 -4.85 -1.54 -3.37
C PHE A 86 -4.67 -0.65 -4.60
N TRP A 87 -4.14 0.55 -4.37
CA TRP A 87 -3.88 1.52 -5.42
C TRP A 87 -2.74 2.45 -5.03
N VAL A 88 -2.06 3.00 -6.04
CA VAL A 88 -1.15 4.14 -5.85
C VAL A 88 -1.99 5.40 -5.85
N GLU A 89 -1.95 6.14 -4.75
CA GLU A 89 -2.59 7.46 -4.67
C GLU A 89 -1.81 8.45 -5.54
N LYS A 90 -2.51 9.19 -6.40
CA LYS A 90 -1.89 10.36 -7.05
C LYS A 90 -1.43 11.31 -5.95
N ASP A 91 -0.23 11.86 -6.10
CA ASP A 91 0.22 12.94 -5.22
C ASP A 91 -0.86 14.04 -5.21
N ASP A 92 -1.37 14.37 -4.02
CA ASP A 92 -2.29 15.50 -3.79
C ASP A 92 -1.56 16.87 -4.03
N LEU A 93 -0.39 16.87 -4.68
CA LEU A 93 0.53 17.99 -4.85
C LEU A 93 0.80 18.36 -6.32
N ALA A 94 -0.04 17.88 -7.26
CA ALA A 94 0.02 18.28 -8.67
C ALA A 94 -1.14 19.21 -9.05
#